data_AF-O49775-F1
#
_entry.id   AF-O49775-F1
#
_cell.length_a   1.000
_cell.length_b   1.000
_cell.length_c   1.000
_cell.angle_alpha   90.00
_cell.angle_beta   90.00
_cell.angle_gamma   90.00
#
_symmetry.space_group_name_H-M   'P 1'
#
loop_
_entity.id
_entity.type
_entity.pdbx_description
1 polymer ?
#
loop_
_entity_poly.entity_id
_entity_poly.type
_entity_poly.pdbx_seq_one_letter_code
_entity_poly.pdbx_strand_id
1 'polypeptide(L)' 'LRWTNYLRPDIKRGRFSFEEEETIIQLHSVMGN' A
#
# COMPACT_ATOMS: atom_id res chain seq x y z
N LEU A 1 0.48 7.01 -14.95
CA LEU A 1 1.30 5.91 -15.52
C LEU A 1 1.03 4.62 -14.76
N ARG A 2 0.10 3.78 -15.22
CA ARG A 2 -0.22 2.50 -14.55
C ARG A 2 0.81 1.40 -14.86
N TRP A 3 1.32 1.40 -16.08
CA TRP A 3 2.20 0.35 -16.62
C TRP A 3 3.54 0.28 -15.89
N THR A 4 4.10 1.43 -15.52
CA THR A 4 5.35 1.49 -14.73
C THR A 4 5.17 0.88 -13.33
N ASN A 5 4.00 1.03 -12.70
CA ASN A 5 3.71 0.41 -11.40
C ASN A 5 3.58 -1.13 -11.53
N TYR A 6 3.00 -1.63 -12.62
CA TYR A 6 2.90 -3.06 -12.87
C TYR A 6 4.20 -3.73 -13.30
N LEU A 7 5.28 -2.98 -13.56
CA LEU A 7 6.59 -3.55 -13.95
C LEU A 7 7.65 -3.42 -12.85
N ARG A 8 7.39 -2.65 -11.79
CA ARG A 8 8.37 -2.49 -10.71
C ARG A 8 8.40 -3.77 -9.85
N PRO A 9 9.56 -4.44 -9.72
CA PRO A 9 9.68 -5.69 -8.98
C PRO A 9 9.57 -5.48 -7.46
N ASP A 10 9.91 -4.28 -6.98
CA ASP A 10 9.92 -3.94 -5.56
C ASP A 10 8.51 -3.67 -4.99
N ILE A 11 7.48 -3.70 -5.83
CA ILE A 11 6.09 -3.53 -5.38
C ILE A 11 5.54 -4.88 -4.95
N LYS A 12 5.21 -5.00 -3.66
CA LYS A 12 4.52 -6.16 -3.09
C LYS A 12 3.14 -6.30 -3.73
N ARG A 13 2.81 -7.50 -4.23
CA ARG A 13 1.55 -7.82 -4.91
C ARG A 13 0.64 -8.78 -4.15
N GLY A 14 1.13 -9.30 -3.03
CA GLY A 14 0.35 -10.17 -2.14
C GLY A 14 -0.59 -9.36 -1.26
N ARG A 15 -1.36 -10.07 -0.43
CA ARG A 15 -2.15 -9.45 0.64
C ARG A 15 -1.24 -8.72 1.62
N PHE A 16 -1.77 -7.67 2.22
CA PHE A 16 -1.15 -7.03 3.37
C PHE A 16 -1.18 -7.97 4.57
N SER A 17 -0.21 -7.85 5.46
CA SER A 17 -0.32 -8.43 6.80
C SER A 17 -1.28 -7.60 7.64
N PHE A 18 -1.75 -8.16 8.74
CA PHE A 18 -2.67 -7.46 9.64
C PHE A 18 -2.07 -6.14 10.18
N GLU A 19 -0.78 -6.17 10.49
CA GLU A 19 -0.04 -5.00 10.98
C GLU A 19 0.11 -3.92 9.90
N GLU A 20 0.34 -4.33 8.65
CA GLU A 20 0.38 -3.41 7.50
C GLU A 20 -0.98 -2.74 7.29
N GLU A 21 -2.09 -3.50 7.40
CA GLU A 21 -3.45 -2.96 7.28
C GLU A 21 -3.76 -1.96 8.39
N GLU A 22 -3.45 -2.28 9.64
CA GLU A 22 -3.65 -1.37 10.77
C GLU A 22 -2.87 -0.06 10.57
N THR A 23 -1.61 -0.16 10.12
CA THR A 23 -0.78 1.01 9.83
C THR A 23 -1.37 1.87 8.71
N ILE A 24 -1.87 1.24 7.64
CA ILE A 24 -2.52 1.95 6.53
C ILE A 24 -3.75 2.70 7.03
N ILE A 25 -4.59 2.08 7.86
CA ILE A 25 -5.79 2.70 8.42
C ILE A 25 -5.43 3.90 9.32
N GLN A 26 -4.43 3.74 10.19
CA GLN A 26 -3.95 4.82 11.06
C GLN A 26 -3.42 6.00 10.24
N LEU A 27 -2.56 5.73 9.25
CA LEU A 27 -2.00 6.74 8.38
C LEU A 27 -3.08 7.47 7.57
N HIS A 28 -4.07 6.73 7.07
CA HIS A 28 -5.20 7.30 6.36
C HIS A 28 -6.04 8.23 7.25
N SER A 29 -6.29 7.82 8.51
CA SER A 29 -7.00 8.63 9.50
C SER A 29 -6.28 9.95 9.80
N VAL A 30 -4.94 9.90 9.90
CA VAL A 30 -4.11 11.08 10.20
C VAL A 30 -3.98 12.02 9.00
N MET A 31 -3.75 11.47 7.80
CA MET A 31 -3.45 12.29 6.62
C MET A 31 -4.69 12.73 5.84
N GLY A 32 -5.83 12.06 6.03
CA GLY A 32 -6.99 12.25 5.16
C GLY A 32 -6.68 11.92 3.70
N ASN A 33 -7.67 12.08 2.82
CA ASN A 33 -7.45 12.07 1.37
C ASN A 33 -7.15 13.47 0.86
#